data_AF-A0A527ZBD9-F1
#
_entry.id   AF-A0A527ZBD9-F1
#
_cell.length_a   1.000
_cell.length_b   1.000
_cell.length_c   1.000
_cell.angle_alpha   90.00
_cell.angle_beta   90.00
_cell.angle_gamma   90.00
#
_symmetry.space_group_name_H-M   'P 1'
#
loop_
_entity.id
_entity.type
_entity.pdbx_description
1 polymer ?
#
loop_
_entity_poly.entity_id
_entity_poly.type
_entity_poly.pdbx_seq_one_letter_code
_entity_poly.pdbx_strand_id
1 'polypeptide(L)'
;AGIVIILVNLIGGFAIGTMQHDMSLGDAAVTYSLLTVGDGLVAQIPALLVAVAAGTMVTRVGSSDGTSDLGKQITSQLLRDSRALALAAVIMVGLAVVPGFPSLVFLILGACFGAGAYAINRRTARESEFRDIGQTAMAEQAGKPASLSSTPVAALPSSSRIVVRFGTDLGRSVPEPEFATLADGVRRELFGDLGVDVPAIGLQVDEKLSARSMRIDLEGAPILD
;
A
#
# COMPACT_ATOMS: atom_id res chain seq x y z
N ALA A 1 -5.48 -21.89 -21.25
CA ALA A 1 -5.39 -21.28 -22.59
C ALA A 1 -3.94 -20.98 -22.99
N GLY A 2 -3.18 -20.19 -22.22
CA GLY A 2 -1.81 -19.76 -22.60
C GLY A 2 -0.82 -20.90 -22.95
N ILE A 3 -0.74 -21.97 -22.15
CA ILE A 3 0.15 -23.11 -22.43
C ILE A 3 -0.18 -23.80 -23.77
N VAL A 4 -1.47 -23.91 -24.11
CA VAL A 4 -1.91 -24.52 -25.37
C VAL A 4 -1.50 -23.64 -26.57
N ILE A 5 -1.66 -22.32 -26.47
CA ILE A 5 -1.24 -21.37 -27.50
C ILE A 5 0.27 -21.42 -27.71
N ILE A 6 1.04 -21.47 -26.61
CA ILE A 6 2.50 -21.61 -26.65
C ILE A 6 2.91 -22.89 -27.40
N LEU A 7 2.29 -24.02 -27.10
CA LEU A 7 2.57 -25.29 -27.77
C LEU A 7 2.22 -25.24 -29.26
N VAL A 8 1.10 -24.64 -29.63
CA VAL A 8 0.68 -24.51 -31.04
C VAL A 8 1.63 -23.60 -31.81
N ASN A 9 1.99 -22.44 -31.27
CA ASN A 9 2.91 -21.50 -31.93
C ASN A 9 4.33 -22.08 -32.04
N LEU A 10 4.78 -22.82 -31.02
CA LEU A 10 6.11 -23.43 -31.03
C LEU A 10 6.18 -24.63 -31.99
N ILE A 11 5.27 -25.58 -31.90
CA ILE A 11 5.28 -26.80 -32.74
C ILE A 11 4.88 -26.45 -34.18
N GLY A 12 3.84 -25.64 -34.36
CA GLY A 12 3.37 -25.19 -35.67
C GLY A 12 4.37 -24.28 -36.37
N GLY A 13 4.94 -23.32 -35.63
CA GLY A 13 6.00 -22.46 -36.14
C GLY A 13 7.26 -23.24 -36.52
N PHE A 14 7.67 -24.20 -35.70
CA PHE A 14 8.81 -25.07 -35.98
C PHE A 14 8.58 -25.95 -37.23
N ALA A 15 7.39 -26.54 -37.37
CA ALA A 15 7.04 -27.33 -38.55
C ALA A 15 7.00 -26.48 -39.82
N ILE A 16 6.39 -25.29 -39.79
CA ILE A 16 6.34 -24.38 -40.95
C ILE A 16 7.74 -23.82 -41.27
N GLY A 17 8.52 -23.44 -40.27
CA GLY A 17 9.88 -22.92 -40.43
C GLY A 17 10.82 -23.91 -41.12
N THR A 18 10.76 -25.18 -40.72
CA THR A 18 11.65 -26.23 -41.26
C THR A 18 11.13 -26.83 -42.58
N MET A 19 9.82 -26.94 -42.77
CA MET A 19 9.24 -27.60 -43.95
C MET A 19 8.87 -26.64 -45.08
N GLN A 20 8.60 -25.36 -44.80
CA GLN A 20 8.15 -24.38 -45.80
C GLN A 20 9.12 -23.21 -46.01
N HIS A 21 9.93 -22.87 -44.99
CA HIS A 21 10.87 -21.75 -45.06
C HIS A 21 12.34 -22.18 -45.17
N ASP A 22 12.64 -23.48 -45.35
CA ASP A 22 14.00 -24.03 -45.45
C ASP A 22 14.94 -23.59 -44.31
N MET A 23 14.38 -23.25 -43.14
CA MET A 23 15.17 -22.83 -41.98
C MET A 23 15.84 -24.03 -41.34
N SER A 24 17.06 -23.84 -40.82
CA SER A 24 17.70 -24.86 -40.01
C SER A 24 16.87 -25.12 -38.74
N LEU A 25 16.95 -26.34 -38.20
CA LEU A 25 16.26 -26.73 -36.96
C LEU A 25 16.56 -25.75 -35.80
N GLY A 26 17.80 -25.24 -35.73
CA GLY A 26 18.21 -24.27 -34.72
C GLY A 26 17.57 -22.90 -34.93
N ASP A 27 17.57 -22.39 -36.16
CA ASP A 27 17.05 -21.06 -36.47
C ASP A 27 15.53 -21.01 -36.32
N ALA A 28 14.82 -22.07 -36.72
CA ALA A 28 13.39 -22.21 -36.52
C ALA A 28 13.05 -22.25 -35.01
N ALA A 29 13.82 -23.00 -34.21
CA ALA A 29 13.61 -23.06 -32.77
C ALA A 29 13.78 -21.69 -32.10
N VAL A 30 14.84 -20.94 -32.42
CA VAL A 30 15.08 -19.61 -31.84
C VAL A 30 14.02 -18.60 -32.25
N THR A 31 13.71 -18.54 -33.56
CA THR A 31 12.78 -17.55 -34.12
C THR A 31 11.38 -17.74 -33.56
N TYR A 32 10.82 -18.95 -33.67
CA TYR A 32 9.45 -19.19 -33.23
C TYR A 32 9.32 -19.25 -31.70
N SER A 33 10.40 -19.56 -30.96
CA SER A 33 10.41 -19.36 -29.50
C SER A 33 10.32 -17.89 -29.12
N LEU A 34 11.10 -17.02 -29.77
CA LEU A 34 11.05 -15.56 -29.53
C LEU A 34 9.68 -14.97 -29.85
N LEU A 35 9.08 -15.33 -31.00
CA LEU A 35 7.73 -14.90 -31.36
C LEU A 35 6.68 -15.38 -30.34
N THR A 36 6.81 -16.62 -29.87
CA THR A 36 5.86 -17.21 -28.91
C THR A 36 5.93 -16.56 -27.53
N VAL A 37 7.14 -16.27 -27.03
CA VAL A 37 7.31 -15.52 -25.77
C VAL A 37 6.77 -14.09 -25.91
N GLY A 38 7.01 -13.46 -27.06
CA GLY A 38 6.45 -12.15 -27.38
C GLY A 38 4.92 -12.13 -27.35
N ASP A 39 4.27 -13.10 -27.98
CA ASP A 39 2.80 -13.25 -28.00
C ASP A 39 2.23 -13.42 -26.57
N GLY A 40 2.89 -14.24 -25.74
CA GLY A 40 2.51 -14.41 -24.33
C GLY A 40 2.60 -13.12 -23.52
N LEU A 41 3.65 -12.32 -23.71
CA LEU A 41 3.84 -11.03 -23.03
C LEU A 41 2.83 -9.98 -23.51
N VAL A 42 2.60 -9.89 -24.82
CA VAL A 42 1.65 -8.93 -25.43
C VAL A 42 0.21 -9.24 -25.01
N ALA A 43 -0.16 -10.51 -24.84
CA ALA A 43 -1.48 -10.90 -24.37
C ALA A 43 -1.69 -10.67 -22.86
N GLN A 44 -0.64 -10.79 -22.04
CA GLN A 44 -0.76 -10.71 -20.58
C GLN A 44 -0.83 -9.29 -20.03
N ILE A 45 -0.10 -8.33 -20.62
CA ILE A 45 -0.10 -6.95 -20.11
C ILE A 45 -1.52 -6.34 -20.13
N PRO A 46 -2.30 -6.42 -21.22
CA PRO A 46 -3.66 -5.91 -21.25
C PRO A 46 -4.58 -6.69 -20.30
N ALA A 47 -4.43 -8.02 -20.22
CA ALA A 47 -5.26 -8.84 -19.34
C ALA A 47 -5.07 -8.47 -17.87
N LEU A 48 -3.84 -8.21 -17.44
CA LEU A 48 -3.54 -7.74 -16.08
C LEU A 48 -4.18 -6.37 -15.81
N LEU A 49 -4.06 -5.43 -16.76
CA LEU A 49 -4.66 -4.11 -16.64
C LEU A 49 -6.19 -4.18 -16.51
N VAL A 50 -6.86 -5.01 -17.32
CA VAL A 50 -8.31 -5.23 -17.25
C VAL A 50 -8.70 -5.88 -15.92
N ALA A 51 -7.94 -6.88 -15.45
CA ALA A 51 -8.22 -7.56 -14.18
C ALA A 51 -8.10 -6.62 -12.98
N VAL A 52 -7.04 -5.79 -12.94
CA VAL A 52 -6.86 -4.79 -11.88
C VAL A 52 -7.96 -3.72 -11.94
N ALA A 53 -8.28 -3.21 -13.13
CA ALA A 53 -9.35 -2.23 -13.30
C ALA A 53 -10.72 -2.79 -12.86
N ALA A 54 -11.07 -4.00 -13.29
CA ALA A 54 -12.29 -4.67 -12.88
C ALA A 54 -12.31 -4.96 -11.37
N GLY A 55 -11.19 -5.42 -10.80
CA GLY A 55 -11.03 -5.66 -9.37
C GLY A 55 -11.28 -4.39 -8.55
N THR A 56 -10.65 -3.27 -8.93
CA THR A 56 -10.85 -1.97 -8.26
C THR A 56 -12.28 -1.45 -8.39
N MET A 57 -12.95 -1.66 -9.52
CA MET A 57 -14.35 -1.30 -9.72
C MET A 57 -15.28 -2.12 -8.82
N VAL A 58 -15.07 -3.44 -8.72
CA VAL A 58 -15.90 -4.35 -7.92
C VAL A 58 -15.76 -4.10 -6.43
N THR A 59 -14.59 -3.72 -5.93
CA THR A 59 -14.42 -3.40 -4.49
C THR A 59 -15.04 -2.06 -4.09
N ARG A 60 -15.42 -1.20 -5.04
CA ARG A 60 -15.96 0.14 -4.77
C ARG A 60 -17.43 0.15 -4.37
N VAL A 61 -18.23 -0.88 -4.68
CA VAL A 61 -19.70 -0.86 -4.49
C VAL A 61 -20.18 -0.69 -3.04
N GLY A 62 -19.27 -0.70 -2.04
CA GLY A 62 -19.58 -0.43 -0.63
C GLY A 62 -19.18 0.96 -0.10
N SER A 63 -18.52 1.83 -0.87
CA SER A 63 -18.09 3.16 -0.41
C SER A 63 -19.04 4.26 -0.89
N SER A 64 -19.50 5.10 0.05
CA SER A 64 -20.50 6.16 -0.15
C SER A 64 -20.10 7.31 -1.09
N ASP A 65 -18.86 7.34 -1.58
CA ASP A 65 -18.38 8.35 -2.53
C ASP A 65 -18.65 7.95 -3.99
N GLY A 66 -19.93 8.05 -4.36
CA GLY A 66 -20.44 7.70 -5.68
C GLY A 66 -19.93 8.56 -6.86
N THR A 67 -19.24 9.67 -6.62
CA THR A 67 -19.07 10.74 -7.63
C THR A 67 -17.62 11.11 -7.98
N SER A 68 -16.60 10.54 -7.32
CA SER A 68 -15.20 10.81 -7.67
C SER A 68 -14.76 10.07 -8.93
N ASP A 69 -13.98 10.76 -9.78
CA ASP A 69 -13.35 10.19 -10.97
C ASP A 69 -12.30 9.14 -10.54
N LEU A 70 -12.63 7.86 -10.73
CA LEU A 70 -11.79 6.71 -10.38
C LEU A 70 -10.37 6.85 -10.99
N GLY A 71 -10.28 7.38 -12.21
CA GLY A 71 -9.00 7.61 -12.87
C GLY A 71 -8.12 8.60 -12.13
N LYS A 72 -8.69 9.70 -11.61
CA LYS A 72 -7.95 10.67 -10.81
C LYS A 72 -7.49 10.09 -9.47
N GLN A 73 -8.30 9.25 -8.85
CA GLN A 73 -7.97 8.64 -7.57
C GLN A 73 -6.85 7.60 -7.71
N ILE A 74 -6.93 6.72 -8.72
CA ILE A 74 -5.86 5.77 -9.06
C ILE A 74 -4.58 6.52 -9.40
N THR A 75 -4.67 7.55 -10.25
CA THR A 75 -3.50 8.36 -10.63
C THR A 75 -2.89 9.04 -9.40
N SER A 76 -3.72 9.58 -8.50
CA SER A 76 -3.28 10.19 -7.24
C SER A 76 -2.60 9.18 -6.31
N GLN A 77 -3.11 7.95 -6.22
CA GLN A 77 -2.51 6.88 -5.41
C GLN A 77 -1.16 6.44 -5.97
N LEU A 78 -1.07 6.15 -7.27
CA LEU A 78 0.17 5.76 -7.92
C LEU A 78 1.24 6.86 -7.85
N LEU A 79 0.84 8.13 -8.00
CA LEU A 79 1.75 9.27 -7.90
C LEU A 79 2.10 9.66 -6.46
N ARG A 80 1.40 9.15 -5.44
CA ARG A 80 1.74 9.37 -4.02
C ARG A 80 2.59 8.26 -3.44
N ASP A 81 2.64 7.09 -4.06
CA ASP A 81 3.47 5.99 -3.60
C ASP A 81 4.92 6.13 -4.12
N SER A 82 5.83 6.50 -3.21
CA SER A 82 7.26 6.62 -3.50
C SER A 82 7.87 5.29 -3.98
N ARG A 83 7.40 4.13 -3.48
CA ARG A 83 7.92 2.81 -3.85
C ARG A 83 7.54 2.45 -5.28
N ALA A 84 6.29 2.71 -5.66
CA ALA A 84 5.82 2.48 -7.02
C ALA A 84 6.62 3.29 -8.05
N LEU A 85 6.85 4.58 -7.77
CA LEU A 85 7.65 5.46 -8.63
C LEU A 85 9.14 5.05 -8.67
N ALA A 86 9.71 4.62 -7.55
CA ALA A 86 11.09 4.14 -7.50
C ALA A 86 11.28 2.86 -8.34
N LEU A 87 10.33 1.91 -8.25
CA LEU A 87 10.35 0.70 -9.06
C LEU A 87 10.25 1.02 -10.56
N ALA A 88 9.33 1.92 -10.93
CA ALA A 88 9.20 2.40 -12.30
C ALA A 88 10.52 3.02 -12.82
N ALA A 89 11.19 3.83 -12.01
CA ALA A 89 12.49 4.41 -12.37
C ALA A 89 13.56 3.34 -12.66
N VAL A 90 13.66 2.31 -11.81
CA VAL A 90 14.60 1.20 -12.00
C VAL A 90 14.31 0.43 -13.28
N ILE A 91 13.03 0.13 -13.55
CA ILE A 91 12.63 -0.56 -14.79
C ILE A 91 12.99 0.28 -16.01
N MET A 92 12.71 1.59 -16.00
CA MET A 92 13.04 2.50 -17.11
C MET A 92 14.55 2.53 -17.38
N VAL A 93 15.38 2.63 -16.33
CA VAL A 93 16.84 2.58 -16.48
C VAL A 93 17.29 1.21 -17.01
N GLY A 94 16.69 0.11 -16.54
CA GLY A 94 16.96 -1.23 -17.07
C GLY A 94 16.63 -1.37 -18.56
N LEU A 95 15.50 -0.82 -19.00
CA LEU A 95 15.11 -0.80 -20.42
C LEU A 95 16.04 0.07 -21.28
N ALA A 96 16.64 1.12 -20.72
CA ALA A 96 17.61 1.95 -21.43
C ALA A 96 18.89 1.19 -21.82
N VAL A 97 19.20 0.07 -21.14
CA VAL A 97 20.35 -0.80 -21.42
C VAL A 97 20.06 -1.77 -22.58
N VAL A 98 18.79 -2.01 -22.90
CA VAL A 98 18.40 -2.97 -23.95
C VAL A 98 18.67 -2.38 -25.34
N PRO A 99 19.50 -3.02 -26.18
CA PRO A 99 19.78 -2.53 -27.53
C PRO A 99 18.51 -2.55 -28.40
N GLY A 100 18.27 -1.46 -29.12
CA GLY A 100 17.08 -1.29 -29.97
C GLY A 100 16.02 -0.33 -29.41
N PHE A 101 16.06 0.01 -28.11
CA PHE A 101 15.19 1.01 -27.51
C PHE A 101 15.86 2.40 -27.47
N PRO A 102 15.10 3.52 -27.61
CA PRO A 102 15.63 4.88 -27.46
C PRO A 102 16.11 5.17 -26.03
N SER A 103 17.36 4.81 -25.72
CA SER A 103 17.93 4.86 -24.36
C SER A 103 17.79 6.23 -23.69
N LEU A 104 17.94 7.31 -24.46
CA LEU A 104 17.78 8.68 -23.97
C LEU A 104 16.36 8.97 -23.44
N VAL A 105 15.32 8.45 -24.09
CA VAL A 105 13.92 8.63 -23.65
C VAL A 105 13.69 7.91 -22.32
N PHE A 106 14.15 6.67 -22.21
CA PHE A 106 14.00 5.87 -21.00
C PHE A 106 14.80 6.42 -19.81
N LEU A 107 16.00 6.96 -20.06
CA LEU A 107 16.78 7.64 -19.03
C LEU A 107 16.08 8.90 -18.51
N ILE A 108 15.48 9.72 -19.39
CA ILE A 108 14.71 10.91 -18.99
C ILE A 108 13.49 10.50 -18.16
N LEU A 109 12.72 9.52 -18.62
CA LEU A 109 11.56 9.01 -17.87
C LEU A 109 11.97 8.43 -16.52
N GLY A 110 13.05 7.64 -16.49
CA GLY A 110 13.63 7.10 -15.26
C GLY A 110 14.05 8.18 -14.28
N ALA A 111 14.70 9.25 -14.77
CA ALA A 111 15.06 10.41 -13.95
C ALA A 111 13.82 11.15 -13.43
N CYS A 112 12.76 11.33 -14.24
CA CYS A 112 11.50 11.94 -13.81
C CYS A 112 10.83 11.13 -12.69
N PHE A 113 10.70 9.81 -12.85
CA PHE A 113 10.09 8.96 -11.83
C PHE A 113 10.95 8.88 -10.56
N GLY A 114 12.28 8.80 -10.70
CA GLY A 114 13.22 8.81 -9.58
C GLY A 114 13.18 10.12 -8.79
N ALA A 115 13.13 11.27 -9.50
CA ALA A 115 12.97 12.58 -8.87
C ALA A 115 11.62 12.70 -8.15
N GLY A 116 10.54 12.19 -8.75
CA GLY A 116 9.21 12.12 -8.11
C GLY A 116 9.23 11.28 -6.83
N ALA A 117 9.82 10.09 -6.87
CA ALA A 117 9.96 9.21 -5.71
C ALA A 117 10.76 9.88 -4.58
N TYR A 118 11.89 10.53 -4.92
CA TYR A 118 12.72 11.26 -3.97
C TYR A 118 11.98 12.45 -3.35
N ALA A 119 11.24 13.23 -4.15
CA ALA A 119 10.47 14.36 -3.68
C ALA A 119 9.38 13.96 -2.66
N ILE A 120 8.69 12.85 -2.91
CA ILE A 120 7.66 12.31 -2.00
C ILE A 120 8.30 11.82 -0.71
N ASN A 121 9.37 11.02 -0.81
CA ASN A 121 10.06 10.48 0.37
C ASN A 121 10.59 11.62 1.27
N ARG A 122 11.12 12.68 0.66
CA ARG A 122 11.58 13.88 1.38
C ARG A 122 10.43 14.64 2.05
N ARG A 123 9.24 14.68 1.45
CA ARG A 123 8.04 15.31 2.06
C ARG A 123 7.57 14.51 3.26
N THR A 124 7.47 13.19 3.14
CA THR A 124 7.09 12.31 4.26
C THR A 124 8.10 12.37 5.40
N ALA A 125 9.40 12.40 5.09
CA ALA A 125 10.45 12.58 6.09
C ALA A 125 10.35 13.96 6.79
N ARG A 126 10.12 15.04 6.04
CA ARG A 126 9.92 16.38 6.63
C ARG A 126 8.68 16.49 7.49
N GLU A 127 7.61 15.80 7.13
CA GLU A 127 6.37 15.78 7.91
C GLU A 127 6.54 14.99 9.22
N SER A 128 7.39 13.95 9.22
CA SER A 128 7.81 13.26 10.44
C SER A 128 8.71 14.13 11.32
N GLU A 129 9.64 14.87 10.72
CA GLU A 129 10.59 15.75 11.42
C GLU A 129 9.89 16.99 12.03
N PHE A 130 8.90 17.56 11.33
CA PHE A 130 8.08 18.67 11.85
C PHE A 130 7.14 18.22 12.99
N ARG A 131 6.67 16.96 12.96
CA ARG A 131 5.92 16.36 14.08
C ARG A 131 6.82 16.16 15.31
N ASP A 132 8.08 15.79 15.12
CA ASP A 132 9.06 15.63 16.20
C ASP A 132 9.47 16.97 16.82
N ILE A 133 9.75 17.99 15.98
CA ILE A 133 10.14 19.33 16.46
C ILE A 133 8.99 20.01 17.24
N GLY A 134 7.74 19.79 16.81
CA GLY A 134 6.54 20.28 17.51
C GLY A 134 6.33 19.65 18.90
N GLN A 135 6.81 18.43 19.12
CA GLN A 135 6.79 17.77 20.43
C GLN A 135 7.95 18.21 21.32
N THR A 136 9.13 18.49 20.75
CA THR A 136 10.28 19.00 21.52
C THR A 136 10.14 20.48 21.91
N ALA A 137 9.50 21.32 21.09
CA ALA A 137 9.33 22.74 21.39
C ALA A 137 8.36 23.02 22.56
N MET A 138 7.45 22.10 22.89
CA MET A 138 6.60 22.19 24.09
C MET A 138 7.29 21.64 25.36
N ALA A 139 8.40 20.92 25.22
CA ALA A 139 9.15 20.33 26.33
C ALA A 139 10.24 21.27 26.91
N GLU A 140 10.58 22.36 26.23
CA GLU A 140 11.71 23.23 26.61
C GLU A 140 11.31 24.47 27.45
N GLN A 141 10.01 24.64 27.77
CA GLN A 141 9.53 25.75 28.62
C GLN A 141 9.20 25.39 30.08
N ALA A 142 9.32 24.13 30.49
CA ALA A 142 9.14 23.73 31.89
C ALA A 142 10.48 23.40 32.53
N GLY A 143 11.04 24.38 33.25
CA GLY A 143 12.28 24.24 34.01
C GLY A 143 12.24 23.09 35.03
N LYS A 144 13.32 22.29 35.05
CA LYS A 144 13.75 21.40 36.13
C LYS A 144 13.98 22.17 37.45
N PRO A 145 14.00 21.54 38.65
CA PRO A 145 14.36 20.13 38.96
C PRO A 145 13.28 19.42 39.83
N ALA A 146 13.25 18.10 40.07
CA ALA A 146 14.25 17.20 40.62
C ALA A 146 13.72 15.75 40.66
N SER A 147 14.62 14.82 40.99
CA SER A 147 14.39 13.43 41.44
C SER A 147 14.36 12.30 40.38
N LEU A 148 15.56 11.73 40.20
CA LEU A 148 15.93 10.30 40.36
C LEU A 148 15.08 9.19 39.70
N SER A 149 15.82 8.31 39.00
CA SER A 149 15.47 6.97 38.48
C SER A 149 14.52 6.91 37.28
N SER A 150 15.03 7.26 36.10
CA SER A 150 14.47 6.82 34.82
C SER A 150 14.98 5.42 34.47
N THR A 151 14.26 4.40 34.93
CA THR A 151 14.21 3.12 34.21
C THR A 151 13.27 3.31 33.02
N PRO A 152 13.66 2.99 31.77
CA PRO A 152 12.76 3.13 30.63
C PRO A 152 11.62 2.13 30.82
N VAL A 153 10.42 2.62 31.15
CA VAL A 153 9.21 1.80 31.09
C VAL A 153 8.92 1.58 29.61
N ALA A 154 9.27 0.37 29.19
CA ALA A 154 8.78 -0.38 28.05
C ALA A 154 7.83 0.37 27.10
N ALA A 155 8.25 0.47 25.85
CA ALA A 155 7.35 0.58 24.71
C ALA A 155 6.18 -0.41 24.87
N LEU A 156 4.97 0.12 25.03
CA LEU A 156 3.75 -0.68 25.10
C LEU A 156 3.39 -1.18 23.69
N PRO A 157 2.82 -2.39 23.58
CA PRO A 157 2.73 -3.14 22.34
C PRO A 157 1.75 -2.50 21.35
N SER A 158 2.17 -2.46 20.08
CA SER A 158 1.44 -1.98 18.90
C SER A 158 0.24 -2.87 18.50
N SER A 159 -0.44 -3.53 19.44
CA SER A 159 -1.35 -4.64 19.14
C SER A 159 -2.85 -4.38 19.34
N SER A 160 -3.27 -3.23 19.89
CA SER A 160 -4.70 -2.87 19.88
C SER A 160 -5.06 -2.28 18.52
N ARG A 161 -5.54 -3.14 17.60
CA ARG A 161 -6.03 -2.69 16.28
C ARG A 161 -7.25 -1.76 16.41
N ILE A 162 -8.00 -1.84 17.50
CA ILE A 162 -9.15 -0.99 17.78
C ILE A 162 -8.85 -0.17 19.04
N VAL A 163 -8.98 1.16 18.95
CA VAL A 163 -8.76 2.07 20.07
C VAL A 163 -9.94 3.02 20.20
N VAL A 164 -10.53 3.09 21.39
CA VAL A 164 -11.54 4.09 21.73
C VAL A 164 -10.84 5.26 22.41
N ARG A 165 -10.88 6.42 21.76
CA ARG A 165 -10.33 7.68 22.25
C ARG A 165 -11.43 8.50 22.91
N PHE A 166 -11.20 8.92 24.15
CA PHE A 166 -12.09 9.83 24.85
C PHE A 166 -11.46 11.22 24.98
N GLY A 167 -12.30 12.26 24.89
CA GLY A 167 -11.93 13.60 25.32
C GLY A 167 -11.65 13.65 26.82
N THR A 168 -10.99 14.71 27.28
CA THR A 168 -10.42 14.79 28.65
C THR A 168 -11.43 14.63 29.79
N ASP A 169 -12.65 15.15 29.66
CA ASP A 169 -13.66 15.05 30.74
C ASP A 169 -14.27 13.65 30.76
N LEU A 170 -14.55 13.10 29.57
CA LEU A 170 -15.15 11.78 29.42
C LEU A 170 -14.15 10.67 29.81
N GLY A 171 -12.88 10.81 29.43
CA GLY A 171 -11.83 9.86 29.78
C GLY A 171 -11.56 9.78 31.28
N ARG A 172 -11.72 10.88 32.02
CA ARG A 172 -11.63 10.89 33.49
C ARG A 172 -12.84 10.24 34.16
N SER A 173 -13.99 10.25 33.49
CA SER A 173 -15.22 9.67 34.02
C SER A 173 -15.35 8.17 33.78
N VAL A 174 -14.49 7.59 32.93
CA VAL A 174 -14.53 6.16 32.58
C VAL A 174 -13.32 5.44 33.20
N PRO A 175 -13.51 4.62 34.24
CA PRO A 175 -12.43 3.80 34.78
C PRO A 175 -11.97 2.74 33.77
N GLU A 176 -10.67 2.64 33.55
CA GLU A 176 -10.05 1.61 32.70
C GLU A 176 -10.49 0.15 33.01
N PRO A 177 -10.63 -0.31 34.28
CA PRO A 177 -11.06 -1.69 34.55
C PRO A 177 -12.52 -1.96 34.18
N GLU A 178 -13.39 -0.96 34.28
CA GLU A 178 -14.81 -1.07 33.91
C GLU A 178 -14.95 -1.13 32.39
N PHE A 179 -14.21 -0.28 31.67
CA PHE A 179 -14.13 -0.32 30.22
C PHE A 179 -13.61 -1.66 29.70
N ALA A 180 -12.54 -2.19 30.27
CA ALA A 180 -11.98 -3.48 29.86
C ALA A 180 -13.00 -4.62 29.98
N THR A 181 -13.80 -4.63 31.06
CA THR A 181 -14.85 -5.62 31.29
C THR A 181 -15.97 -5.52 30.25
N LEU A 182 -16.41 -4.30 29.94
CA LEU A 182 -17.42 -4.03 28.91
C LEU A 182 -16.91 -4.41 27.52
N ALA A 183 -15.67 -4.02 27.19
CA ALA A 183 -15.03 -4.34 25.92
C ALA A 183 -14.92 -5.85 25.69
N ASP A 184 -14.53 -6.62 26.70
CA ASP A 184 -14.50 -8.07 26.59
C ASP A 184 -15.90 -8.71 26.46
N GLY A 185 -16.93 -8.10 27.06
CA GLY A 185 -18.32 -8.50 26.85
C GLY A 185 -18.75 -8.36 25.39
N VAL A 186 -18.51 -7.18 24.81
CA VAL A 186 -18.80 -6.89 23.40
C VAL A 186 -18.05 -7.83 22.46
N ARG A 187 -16.77 -8.13 22.76
CA ARG A 187 -15.98 -9.09 21.96
C ARG A 187 -16.60 -10.48 21.94
N ARG A 188 -17.09 -10.96 23.08
CA ARG A 188 -17.74 -12.28 23.17
C ARG A 188 -19.08 -12.32 22.45
N GLU A 189 -19.86 -11.24 22.53
CA GLU A 189 -21.14 -11.11 21.83
C GLU A 189 -20.92 -11.09 20.31
N LEU A 190 -19.99 -10.26 19.82
CA LEU A 190 -19.61 -10.23 18.41
C LEU A 190 -19.08 -11.58 17.91
N PHE A 191 -18.33 -12.31 18.73
CA PHE A 191 -17.89 -13.66 18.39
C PHE A 191 -19.06 -14.64 18.32
N GLY A 192 -20.03 -14.55 19.24
CA GLY A 192 -21.23 -15.39 19.24
C GLY A 192 -22.12 -15.16 18.02
N ASP A 193 -22.30 -13.90 17.63
CA ASP A 193 -23.21 -13.52 16.54
C ASP A 193 -22.58 -13.67 15.15
N LEU A 194 -21.30 -13.32 15.00
CA LEU A 194 -20.62 -13.20 13.70
C LEU A 194 -19.53 -14.27 13.49
N GLY A 195 -19.10 -14.98 14.54
CA GLY A 195 -17.99 -15.94 14.47
C GLY A 195 -16.61 -15.29 14.23
N VAL A 196 -16.52 -13.97 14.36
CA VAL A 196 -15.28 -13.21 14.13
C VAL A 196 -14.55 -12.98 15.45
N ASP A 197 -13.28 -13.37 15.51
CA ASP A 197 -12.43 -13.10 16.67
C ASP A 197 -11.94 -11.65 16.65
N VAL A 198 -12.53 -10.81 17.50
CA VAL A 198 -12.26 -9.38 17.57
C VAL A 198 -11.02 -9.14 18.44
N PRO A 199 -10.02 -8.36 17.96
CA PRO A 199 -8.82 -8.04 18.73
C PRO A 199 -9.15 -7.20 19.97
N ALA A 200 -8.20 -7.09 20.91
CA ALA A 200 -8.38 -6.31 22.13
C ALA A 200 -8.67 -4.83 21.81
N ILE A 201 -9.69 -4.28 22.46
CA ILE A 201 -10.10 -2.88 22.33
C ILE A 201 -9.35 -2.08 23.38
N GLY A 202 -8.50 -1.15 22.94
CA GLY A 202 -7.73 -0.27 23.81
C GLY A 202 -8.49 1.00 24.19
N LEU A 203 -8.16 1.56 25.36
CA LEU A 203 -8.64 2.84 25.85
C LEU A 203 -7.53 3.88 25.73
N GLN A 204 -7.82 5.07 25.18
CA GLN A 204 -6.87 6.19 25.19
C GLN A 204 -7.58 7.51 25.46
N VAL A 205 -6.94 8.43 26.17
CA VAL A 205 -7.43 9.80 26.33
C VAL A 205 -6.70 10.69 25.34
N ASP A 206 -7.44 11.47 24.56
CA ASP A 206 -6.88 12.41 23.58
C ASP A 206 -7.27 13.85 23.96
N GLU A 207 -6.27 14.67 24.24
CA GLU A 207 -6.43 16.08 24.62
C GLU A 207 -6.89 16.95 23.45
N LYS A 208 -6.77 16.47 22.20
CA LYS A 208 -7.21 17.20 21.00
C LYS A 208 -8.69 17.03 20.71
N LEU A 209 -9.33 16.04 21.33
CA LEU A 209 -10.76 15.80 21.21
C LEU A 209 -11.55 16.76 22.10
N SER A 210 -12.77 17.11 21.69
CA SER A 210 -13.68 17.89 22.53
C SER A 210 -13.89 17.17 23.86
N ALA A 211 -14.01 17.93 24.95
CA ALA A 211 -13.96 17.40 26.31
C ALA A 211 -14.97 16.25 26.57
N ARG A 212 -16.09 16.23 25.83
CA ARG A 212 -17.15 15.20 25.90
C ARG A 212 -17.38 14.43 24.59
N SER A 213 -16.36 14.31 23.74
CA SER A 213 -16.45 13.46 22.53
C SER A 213 -15.77 12.12 22.73
N MET A 214 -16.20 11.13 21.95
CA MET A 214 -15.62 9.80 21.88
C MET A 214 -15.39 9.45 20.42
N ARG A 215 -14.20 8.97 20.10
CA ARG A 215 -13.81 8.57 18.75
C ARG A 215 -13.32 7.13 18.75
N ILE A 216 -13.62 6.39 17.70
CA ILE A 216 -13.13 5.02 17.52
C ILE A 216 -12.16 5.01 16.34
N ASP A 217 -10.96 4.49 16.60
CA ASP A 217 -9.92 4.29 15.61
C ASP A 217 -9.73 2.80 15.32
N LEU A 218 -9.58 2.48 14.03
CA LEU A 218 -9.16 1.16 13.55
C LEU A 218 -7.80 1.30 12.85
N GLU A 219 -6.77 0.62 13.35
CA GLU A 219 -5.38 0.70 12.89
C GLU A 219 -4.85 2.15 12.78
N GLY A 220 -5.33 3.03 13.68
CA GLY A 220 -4.97 4.45 13.72
C GLY A 220 -5.74 5.35 12.76
N ALA A 221 -6.71 4.82 12.01
CA ALA A 221 -7.62 5.59 11.18
C ALA A 221 -8.99 5.81 11.88
N PRO A 222 -9.55 7.03 11.87
CA PRO A 222 -10.90 7.27 12.37
C PRO A 222 -11.94 6.50 11.59
N ILE A 223 -12.85 5.85 12.31
CA ILE A 223 -14.06 5.26 11.72
C ILE A 223 -15.35 5.89 12.29
N LEU A 224 -15.29 6.47 13.50
CA LEU A 224 -16.43 7.07 14.18
C LEU A 224 -15.95 8.23 15.07
N ASP A 225 -16.63 9.38 15.06
CA ASP A 225 -16.38 10.57 15.90
C ASP A 225 -17.60 10.91 16.78
#